data_AF-A0A5J4R3T2-F1
#
_entry.id   AF-A0A5J4R3T2-F1
#
_cell.length_a   1.000
_cell.length_b   1.000
_cell.length_c   1.000
_cell.angle_alpha   90.00
_cell.angle_beta   90.00
_cell.angle_gamma   90.00
#
_symmetry.space_group_name_H-M   'P 1'
#
loop_
_entity.id
_entity.type
_entity.pdbx_description
1 polymer ?
#
loop_
_entity_poly.entity_id
_entity_poly.type
_entity_poly.pdbx_seq_one_letter_code
_entity_poly.pdbx_strand_id
1 'polypeptide(L)'
;NLNPTIDLFSQYFNNLLQIFMSTISEHGEIAIDALNQTWKMELSLIHPLIPLLPAVLKKIREEQIEAMIITPLWPGQIWRSKRFFSFVLTIAFAKFHSHPRNITV
;
A
#
# COMPACT_ATOMS: atom_id res chain seq x y z
N ASN A 1 -15.63 -2.33 -11.13
CA ASN A 1 -14.60 -1.35 -10.73
C ASN A 1 -14.33 -1.58 -9.26
N LEU A 2 -13.09 -1.85 -8.86
CA LEU A 2 -12.74 -1.86 -7.43
C LEU A 2 -12.56 -0.39 -7.02
N ASN A 3 -13.33 0.06 -6.04
CA ASN A 3 -13.26 1.42 -5.52
C ASN A 3 -12.73 1.34 -4.08
N PRO A 4 -11.41 1.43 -3.86
CA PRO A 4 -10.88 1.38 -2.50
C PRO A 4 -11.36 2.60 -1.69
N THR A 5 -11.62 2.39 -0.41
CA THR A 5 -12.17 3.41 0.50
C THR A 5 -11.11 3.99 1.44
N ILE A 6 -10.00 3.28 1.63
CA ILE A 6 -8.91 3.66 2.54
C ILE A 6 -7.53 3.39 1.92
N ASP A 7 -6.57 4.30 2.13
CA ASP A 7 -5.15 4.10 1.78
C ASP A 7 -4.33 3.79 3.03
N LEU A 8 -3.78 2.57 3.13
CA LEU A 8 -3.16 2.08 4.37
C LEU A 8 -1.70 2.51 4.57
N PHE A 9 -1.02 2.97 3.52
CA PHE A 9 0.41 3.30 3.58
C PHE A 9 0.68 4.66 2.93
N SER A 10 0.13 5.71 3.52
CA SER A 10 0.28 7.07 2.99
C SER A 10 0.65 8.11 4.05
N GLN A 11 1.17 9.24 3.60
CA GLN A 11 1.33 10.47 4.35
C GLN A 11 0.38 11.54 3.83
N TYR A 12 0.32 12.69 4.51
CA TYR A 12 -0.58 13.79 4.18
C TYR A 12 -0.38 14.34 2.75
N PHE A 13 0.85 14.33 2.24
CA PHE A 13 1.17 14.95 0.93
C PHE A 13 1.14 13.98 -0.26
N ASN A 14 1.00 12.68 -0.03
CA ASN A 14 1.04 11.65 -1.08
C ASN A 14 -0.15 10.68 -1.04
N ASN A 15 -1.21 11.01 -0.30
CA ASN A 15 -2.42 10.20 -0.22
C ASN A 15 -3.20 10.18 -1.52
N LEU A 16 -3.56 8.96 -1.92
CA LEU A 16 -4.42 8.74 -3.08
C LEU A 16 -5.91 8.78 -2.71
N LEU A 17 -6.21 8.68 -1.41
CA LEU A 17 -7.55 8.73 -0.85
C LEU A 17 -7.62 9.68 0.35
N GLN A 18 -8.80 10.27 0.58
CA GLN A 18 -9.01 11.18 1.70
C GLN A 18 -8.91 10.49 3.06
N ILE A 19 -9.30 9.21 3.13
CA ILE A 19 -9.19 8.38 4.32
C ILE A 19 -7.90 7.56 4.18
N PHE A 20 -6.96 7.78 5.11
CA PHE A 20 -5.69 7.08 5.06
C PHE A 20 -5.09 6.83 6.44
N MET A 21 -4.21 5.83 6.52
CA MET A 21 -3.32 5.58 7.65
C MET A 21 -1.89 5.93 7.28
N SER A 22 -1.11 6.35 8.27
CA SER A 22 0.28 6.75 8.08
C SER A 22 1.26 5.91 8.91
N THR A 23 2.54 5.96 8.54
CA THR A 23 3.61 5.31 9.33
C THR A 23 4.07 6.19 10.48
N ILE A 24 3.90 7.51 10.35
CA ILE A 24 4.27 8.51 11.37
C ILE A 24 3.09 9.45 11.60
N SER A 25 2.94 9.94 12.82
CA SER A 25 1.86 10.87 13.13
C SER A 25 2.15 12.25 12.54
N GLU A 26 1.20 12.77 11.77
CA GLU A 26 1.25 14.07 11.12
C GLU A 26 -0.12 14.78 11.30
N HIS A 27 -0.88 14.94 10.21
CA HIS A 27 -2.20 15.55 10.22
C HIS A 27 -3.11 14.89 9.17
N GLY A 28 -4.33 14.53 9.57
CA GLY A 28 -5.36 14.01 8.68
C GLY A 28 -5.39 12.48 8.56
N GLU A 29 -4.41 11.75 9.08
CA GLU A 29 -4.49 10.30 9.20
C GLU A 29 -5.59 9.87 10.19
N ILE A 30 -6.27 8.76 9.90
CA ILE A 30 -7.24 8.19 10.84
C ILE A 30 -6.60 7.29 11.90
N ALA A 31 -5.39 6.80 11.61
CA ALA A 31 -4.57 5.99 12.48
C ALA A 31 -3.11 5.99 12.02
N ILE A 32 -2.22 5.71 12.95
CA ILE A 32 -0.80 5.47 12.67
C ILE A 32 -0.49 3.97 12.76
N ASP A 33 0.60 3.57 12.10
CA ASP A 33 1.13 2.22 12.11
C ASP A 33 0.12 1.18 11.63
N ALA A 34 -0.20 1.23 10.33
CA ALA A 34 -1.20 0.38 9.72
C ALA A 34 -0.96 -1.13 9.97
N LEU A 35 0.29 -1.59 10.11
CA LEU A 35 0.57 -3.01 10.36
C LEU A 35 0.03 -3.49 11.71
N ASN A 36 -0.04 -2.60 12.71
CA ASN A 36 -0.57 -2.87 14.03
C ASN A 36 -2.08 -2.62 14.16
N GLN A 37 -2.73 -2.06 13.13
CA GLN A 37 -4.18 -1.90 13.09
C GLN A 37 -4.85 -3.17 12.55
N THR A 38 -6.08 -3.45 12.99
CA THR A 38 -6.92 -4.47 12.34
C THR A 38 -7.43 -3.93 11.01
N TRP A 39 -7.20 -4.65 9.90
CA TRP A 39 -7.74 -4.24 8.61
C TRP A 39 -9.15 -4.85 8.51
N LYS A 40 -10.17 -3.98 8.65
CA LYS A 40 -11.58 -4.38 8.56
C LYS A 40 -11.93 -4.79 7.13
N MET A 41 -13.12 -5.35 6.90
CA MET A 41 -13.68 -5.74 5.58
C MET A 41 -13.95 -4.54 4.65
N GLU A 42 -13.01 -3.60 4.56
CA GLU A 42 -13.01 -2.47 3.64
C GLU A 42 -12.02 -2.74 2.50
N LEU A 43 -12.40 -2.35 1.28
CA LEU A 43 -11.51 -2.41 0.13
C LEU A 43 -10.36 -1.43 0.33
N SER A 44 -9.18 -1.95 0.62
CA SER A 44 -8.00 -1.14 0.94
C SER A 44 -7.11 -0.93 -0.27
N LEU A 45 -6.59 0.29 -0.44
CA LEU A 45 -5.45 0.58 -1.31
C LEU A 45 -4.17 0.47 -0.49
N ILE A 46 -3.19 -0.26 -1.00
CA ILE A 46 -1.94 -0.53 -0.30
C ILE A 46 -0.78 -0.19 -1.24
N HIS A 47 -0.06 0.88 -0.94
CA HIS A 47 1.19 1.22 -1.60
C HIS A 47 2.34 1.21 -0.58
N PRO A 48 2.79 0.02 -0.14
CA PRO A 48 3.71 -0.08 0.97
C PRO A 48 5.14 0.26 0.54
N LEU A 49 5.93 0.73 1.50
CA LEU A 49 7.38 0.76 1.34
C LEU A 49 7.87 -0.67 1.05
N ILE A 50 8.80 -0.80 0.10
CA ILE A 50 9.34 -2.11 -0.33
C ILE A 50 9.80 -2.99 0.84
N PRO A 51 10.50 -2.48 1.87
CA PRO A 51 10.89 -3.29 3.03
C PRO A 51 9.72 -3.88 3.81
N LEU A 52 8.53 -3.26 3.76
CA LEU A 52 7.33 -3.69 4.49
C LEU A 52 6.47 -4.67 3.68
N LEU A 53 6.72 -4.82 2.38
CA LEU A 53 5.91 -5.67 1.50
C LEU A 53 5.77 -7.11 2.01
N PRO A 54 6.81 -7.79 2.56
CA PRO A 54 6.63 -9.12 3.14
C PRO A 54 5.65 -9.15 4.33
N ALA A 55 5.69 -8.14 5.21
CA ALA A 55 4.80 -8.04 6.36
C ALA A 55 3.35 -7.76 5.92
N VAL A 56 3.17 -6.89 4.93
CA VAL A 56 1.87 -6.60 4.31
C VAL A 56 1.27 -7.86 3.69
N LEU A 57 2.03 -8.60 2.87
CA LEU A 57 1.55 -9.83 2.26
C LEU A 57 1.21 -10.91 3.29
N LYS A 58 1.96 -10.99 4.39
CA LYS A 58 1.66 -11.89 5.51
C LYS A 58 0.32 -11.51 6.15
N LYS A 59 0.12 -10.23 6.48
CA LYS A 59 -1.12 -9.74 7.09
C LYS A 59 -2.33 -9.92 6.17
N ILE A 60 -2.17 -9.71 4.86
CA ILE A 60 -3.23 -9.98 3.86
C ILE A 60 -3.69 -11.42 3.90
N ARG A 61 -2.73 -12.35 4.00
CA ARG A 61 -3.04 -13.77 4.13
C ARG A 61 -3.69 -14.11 5.48
N GLU A 62 -3.23 -13.53 6.57
CA GLU A 62 -3.72 -13.85 7.92
C GLU A 62 -5.12 -13.27 8.17
N GLU A 63 -5.38 -12.05 7.71
CA GLU A 63 -6.66 -11.35 7.91
C GLU A 63 -7.66 -11.55 6.76
N GLN A 64 -7.27 -12.26 5.69
CA GLN A 64 -8.15 -12.60 4.55
C GLN A 64 -8.84 -11.37 3.94
N ILE A 65 -8.07 -10.31 3.81
CA ILE A 65 -8.52 -8.97 3.42
C ILE A 65 -8.50 -8.80 1.91
N GLU A 66 -9.52 -8.10 1.41
CA GLU A 66 -9.61 -7.71 0.01
C GLU A 66 -8.94 -6.34 -0.19
N ALA A 67 -7.84 -6.33 -0.94
CA ALA A 67 -7.05 -5.12 -1.12
C ALA A 67 -6.47 -5.01 -2.53
N MET A 68 -6.33 -3.77 -3.01
CA MET A 68 -5.57 -3.42 -4.18
C MET A 68 -4.15 -3.04 -3.76
N ILE A 69 -3.14 -3.77 -4.24
CA ILE A 69 -1.74 -3.51 -3.92
C ILE A 69 -1.04 -2.87 -5.10
N ILE A 70 -0.53 -1.65 -4.92
CA ILE A 70 0.39 -1.01 -5.87
C ILE A 70 1.81 -1.44 -5.48
N THR A 71 2.51 -2.11 -6.39
CA THR A 71 3.91 -2.49 -6.19
C THR A 71 4.75 -2.17 -7.42
N PRO A 72 6.05 -1.85 -7.25
CA PRO A 72 6.92 -1.64 -8.38
C PRO A 72 7.17 -2.95 -9.14
N LEU A 73 7.15 -2.87 -10.48
CA LEU A 73 7.43 -4.01 -11.36
C LEU A 73 8.94 -4.29 -11.41
N TRP A 74 9.47 -5.04 -10.45
CA TRP A 74 10.90 -5.37 -10.41
C TRP A 74 11.16 -6.85 -10.74
N PRO A 75 11.88 -7.16 -11.84
CA PRO A 75 12.34 -8.51 -12.13
C PRO A 75 13.40 -8.93 -11.10
N GLY A 76 13.26 -10.11 -10.49
CA GLY A 76 14.27 -10.69 -9.59
C GLY A 76 13.96 -10.60 -8.09
N GLN A 77 12.84 -10.02 -7.68
CA GLN A 77 12.47 -9.94 -6.26
C GLN A 77 11.80 -11.21 -5.75
N ILE A 78 12.17 -11.64 -4.53
CA ILE A 78 11.75 -12.92 -3.92
C ILE A 78 10.24 -12.99 -3.70
N TRP A 79 9.61 -11.87 -3.35
CA TRP A 79 8.15 -11.76 -3.18
C TRP A 79 7.38 -11.95 -4.50
N ARG A 80 8.06 -11.92 -5.65
CA ARG A 80 7.46 -12.13 -6.97
C ARG A 80 7.28 -13.62 -7.34
N SER A 81 7.70 -14.56 -6.49
CA SER A 81 7.49 -15.98 -6.79
C SER A 81 6.00 -16.26 -7.04
N LYS A 82 5.70 -17.06 -8.09
CA LYS A 82 4.33 -17.32 -8.60
C LYS A 82 3.31 -17.74 -7.53
N ARG A 83 3.77 -18.17 -6.36
CA ARG A 83 2.96 -18.62 -5.22
C ARG A 83 2.25 -17.49 -4.46
N PHE A 84 2.74 -16.25 -4.54
CA PHE A 84 2.15 -15.11 -3.83
C PHE A 84 0.99 -14.44 -4.58
N PHE A 85 0.99 -14.49 -5.93
CA PHE A 85 -0.01 -13.80 -6.75
C PHE A 85 -1.35 -14.54 -6.89
N SER A 86 -1.44 -15.82 -6.53
CA SER A 86 -2.69 -16.60 -6.67
C SER A 86 -3.86 -16.07 -5.83
N PHE A 87 -3.65 -15.07 -4.96
CA PHE A 87 -4.65 -14.50 -4.07
C PHE A 87 -4.77 -12.95 -4.18
N VAL A 88 -4.02 -12.28 -5.06
CA VAL A 88 -4.04 -10.80 -5.16
C VAL A 88 -4.62 -10.39 -6.52
N LEU A 89 -5.83 -9.85 -6.51
CA LEU A 89 -6.53 -9.36 -7.70
C LEU A 89 -6.03 -7.95 -8.08
N THR A 90 -5.56 -7.82 -9.31
CA THR A 90 -5.26 -6.57 -10.07
C THR A 90 -4.00 -5.79 -9.69
N ILE A 91 -3.01 -5.86 -10.60
CA ILE A 91 -1.87 -4.93 -10.70
C ILE A 91 -2.30 -3.75 -11.58
N ALA A 92 -2.53 -2.57 -11.00
CA ALA A 92 -2.67 -1.34 -11.78
C ALA A 92 -1.27 -0.81 -12.16
N PHE A 93 -0.99 -0.73 -13.46
CA PHE A 93 0.26 -0.18 -13.99
C PHE A 93 0.17 1.34 -14.07
N ALA A 94 1.00 2.06 -13.30
CA ALA A 94 1.28 3.48 -13.52
C ALA A 94 2.80 3.68 -13.63
N LYS A 95 3.25 4.12 -14.81
CA LYS A 95 4.65 4.46 -15.08
C LYS A 95 4.95 5.82 -14.47
N PHE A 96 5.49 5.85 -13.24
CA PHE A 96 5.94 7.10 -12.63
C PHE A 96 7.27 7.52 -13.25
N HIS A 97 7.23 8.53 -14.14
CA HIS A 97 8.41 9.32 -14.48
C HIS A 97 8.56 10.38 -13.38
N SER A 98 9.52 10.21 -12.48
CA SER A 98 9.89 11.24 -11.51
C SER A 98 10.65 12.37 -12.20
N HIS A 99 10.12 13.59 -12.11
CA HIS A 99 10.87 14.81 -12.35
C HIS A 99 11.36 15.31 -10.97
N PRO A 100 12.65 15.62 -10.79
CA PRO A 100 13.15 16.08 -9.50
C PRO A 100 12.68 17.52 -9.25
N ARG A 101 11.90 17.73 -8.19
CA ARG A 101 11.69 19.07 -7.63
C ARG A 101 12.69 19.26 -6.50
N ASN A 102 13.58 20.23 -6.69
CA ASN A 102 14.56 20.66 -5.70
C ASN A 102 13.84 21.11 -4.42
N ILE A 103 14.18 20.48 -3.30
CA ILE A 103 13.87 20.97 -1.97
C ILE A 103 15.07 21.80 -1.53
N THR A 104 14.89 23.11 -1.44
CA THR A 104 15.87 24.01 -0.81
C THR A 104 15.63 23.96 0.70
N VAL A 105 16.70 23.69 1.46
CA VAL A 105 16.75 23.74 2.93
C VAL A 105 16.74 25.18 3.40
#